data_AF-A0A970NW43-F1
#
_entry.id   AF-A0A970NW43-F1
#
_cell.length_a   1.000
_cell.length_b   1.000
_cell.length_c   1.000
_cell.angle_alpha   90.00
_cell.angle_beta   90.00
_cell.angle_gamma   90.00
#
_symmetry.space_group_name_H-M   'P 1'
#
loop_
_entity.id
_entity.type
_entity.pdbx_description
1 polymer ?
#
loop_
_entity_poly.entity_id
_entity_poly.type
_entity_poly.pdbx_seq_one_letter_code
_entity_poly.pdbx_strand_id
1 'polypeptide(L)'
;IIFATYVMVKYMNFQEAEFANAKTAKRTRNLITFFILLVIIPSIWSAWGLIKENNFKQNVTAFVADHKTFERGYIYDYSIDTRKGMKATIHIAGATLTPEIKADMLASAVEYGIPEDKLSIKEHNMFSEEANQSERLMRGIYERTDAELNRKELQIRQLESQLNAISSSEIPYLQVTEEVKSQYPEIQELYLTRGAAVETDSLKENRCLLVVAKTAAPLSASRSQKLQEWLRIRLRDTTVVVLNPR
;
A
#
# COMPACT_ATOMS: atom_id res chain seq x y z
N ILE A 1 -14.54 -25.91 38.09
CA ILE A 1 -15.67 -26.61 38.74
C ILE A 1 -15.36 -26.96 40.20
N ILE A 2 -14.35 -27.79 40.51
CA ILE A 2 -14.03 -28.22 41.90
C ILE A 2 -13.70 -27.06 42.86
N PHE A 3 -12.94 -26.07 42.41
CA PHE A 3 -12.64 -24.88 43.21
C PHE A 3 -13.89 -24.03 43.49
N ALA A 4 -14.75 -23.87 42.49
CA ALA A 4 -16.00 -23.13 42.62
C ALA A 4 -16.97 -23.85 43.58
N THR A 5 -17.07 -25.18 43.55
CA THR A 5 -17.85 -25.94 44.52
C THR A 5 -17.27 -25.87 45.93
N TYR A 6 -15.94 -25.93 46.10
CA TYR A 6 -15.33 -25.76 47.43
C TYR A 6 -15.61 -24.38 48.04
N VAL A 7 -15.46 -23.32 47.24
CA VAL A 7 -15.76 -21.94 47.66
C VAL A 7 -17.24 -21.78 47.99
N MET A 8 -18.14 -22.35 47.17
CA MET A 8 -19.59 -22.29 47.40
C MET A 8 -20.01 -23.02 48.68
N VAL A 9 -19.50 -24.23 48.92
CA VAL A 9 -19.79 -25.00 50.15
C VAL A 9 -19.31 -24.27 51.40
N LYS A 10 -18.13 -23.63 51.32
CA LYS A 10 -17.58 -22.84 52.43
C LYS A 10 -18.33 -21.52 52.64
N TYR A 11 -18.80 -20.88 51.57
CA TYR A 11 -19.62 -19.67 51.63
C TYR A 11 -21.01 -19.94 52.24
N MET A 12 -21.58 -21.12 51.98
CA MET A 12 -22.88 -21.52 52.52
C MET A 12 -22.84 -21.94 54.01
N ASN A 13 -21.70 -21.85 54.70
CA ASN A 13 -21.53 -22.23 56.11
C ASN A 13 -22.14 -23.62 56.44
N PHE A 14 -21.99 -24.59 55.54
CA PHE A 14 -22.43 -25.96 55.80
C PHE A 14 -21.76 -26.49 57.07
N GLN A 15 -22.55 -27.03 58.01
CA GLN A 15 -22.01 -27.62 59.25
C GLN A 15 -20.97 -28.67 58.89
N GLU A 16 -19.74 -28.47 59.40
CA GLU A 16 -18.68 -29.45 59.27
C GLU A 16 -19.16 -30.77 59.88
N ALA A 17 -18.94 -31.90 59.21
CA ALA A 17 -19.29 -33.20 59.77
C ALA A 17 -18.66 -33.33 61.17
N GLU A 18 -19.48 -33.53 62.21
CA GLU A 18 -18.99 -33.70 63.58
C GLU A 18 -18.17 -34.98 63.67
N PHE A 19 -16.87 -34.85 63.46
CA PHE A 19 -15.95 -35.95 63.64
C PHE A 19 -15.75 -36.14 65.15
N ALA A 20 -16.29 -37.22 65.71
CA ALA A 20 -16.09 -37.60 67.12
C ALA A 20 -14.61 -37.73 67.55
N ASN A 21 -13.67 -37.75 66.59
CA ASN A 21 -12.24 -37.88 66.84
C ASN A 21 -11.42 -36.90 65.98
N ALA A 22 -10.75 -35.93 66.63
CA ALA A 22 -9.96 -34.89 65.97
C ALA A 22 -8.81 -35.43 65.10
N LYS A 23 -8.27 -36.61 65.43
CA LYS A 23 -7.24 -37.27 64.61
C LYS A 23 -7.79 -37.73 63.26
N THR A 24 -9.03 -38.22 63.23
CA THR A 24 -9.69 -38.67 62.00
C THR A 24 -10.04 -37.47 61.11
N ALA A 25 -10.56 -36.39 61.70
CA ALA A 25 -10.85 -35.14 60.99
C ALA A 25 -9.62 -34.58 60.27
N LYS A 26 -8.47 -34.51 60.97
CA LYS A 26 -7.21 -34.01 60.41
C LYS A 26 -6.69 -34.89 59.28
N ARG A 27 -6.80 -36.22 59.40
CA ARG A 27 -6.42 -37.15 58.33
C ARG A 27 -7.27 -36.97 57.08
N THR A 28 -8.60 -36.91 57.25
CA THR A 28 -9.54 -36.70 56.13
C THR A 28 -9.29 -35.35 55.44
N ARG A 29 -9.08 -34.28 56.22
CA ARG A 29 -8.76 -32.95 55.66
C ARG A 29 -7.48 -32.97 54.84
N ASN A 30 -6.41 -33.57 55.38
CA ASN A 30 -5.13 -33.67 54.66
C ASN A 30 -5.26 -34.52 53.39
N LEU A 31 -6.04 -35.61 53.42
CA LEU A 31 -6.28 -36.47 52.26
C LEU A 31 -7.04 -35.71 51.16
N ILE A 32 -8.10 -34.97 51.52
CA ILE A 32 -8.86 -34.13 50.60
C ILE A 32 -7.96 -33.05 49.99
N THR A 33 -7.16 -32.35 50.80
CA THR A 33 -6.22 -31.33 50.31
C THR A 33 -5.19 -31.94 49.35
N PHE A 34 -4.68 -33.14 49.63
CA PHE A 34 -3.76 -33.85 48.75
C PHE A 34 -4.39 -34.17 47.40
N PHE A 35 -5.61 -34.72 47.36
CA PHE A 35 -6.32 -35.00 46.12
C PHE A 35 -6.65 -33.73 45.33
N ILE A 36 -7.02 -32.64 46.00
CA ILE A 36 -7.26 -31.34 45.36
C ILE A 36 -5.99 -30.83 44.67
N LEU A 37 -4.84 -30.87 45.37
CA LEU A 37 -3.55 -30.45 44.79
C LEU A 37 -3.15 -31.34 43.61
N LEU A 38 -3.36 -32.65 43.72
CA LEU A 38 -3.05 -33.62 42.67
C LEU A 38 -3.82 -33.35 41.37
N VAL A 39 -5.04 -32.82 41.45
CA VAL A 39 -5.85 -32.44 40.27
C VAL A 39 -5.54 -31.02 39.78
N ILE A 40 -5.34 -30.05 40.68
CA ILE A 40 -5.12 -28.65 40.30
C ILE A 40 -3.77 -28.44 39.62
N ILE A 41 -2.70 -29.05 40.13
CA ILE A 41 -1.34 -28.86 39.60
C ILE A 41 -1.24 -29.21 38.09
N PRO A 42 -1.64 -30.42 37.62
CA PRO A 42 -1.58 -30.74 36.20
C PRO A 42 -2.53 -29.86 35.36
N SER A 43 -3.65 -29.41 35.95
CA SER A 43 -4.57 -28.49 35.26
C SER A 43 -3.96 -27.12 35.01
N ILE A 44 -3.25 -26.55 36.00
CA ILE A 44 -2.54 -25.26 35.83
C ILE A 44 -1.44 -25.40 34.78
N TRP A 45 -0.67 -26.48 34.86
CA TRP A 45 0.39 -26.76 33.89
C TRP A 45 -0.14 -26.85 32.45
N SER A 46 -1.26 -27.58 32.25
CA SER A 46 -1.92 -27.70 30.95
C SER A 46 -2.44 -26.35 30.43
N ALA A 47 -3.10 -25.57 31.30
CA ALA A 47 -3.61 -24.24 30.94
C ALA A 47 -2.48 -23.30 30.50
N TRP A 48 -1.33 -23.36 31.19
CA TRP A 48 -0.18 -22.54 30.84
C TRP A 48 0.42 -22.91 29.47
N GLY A 49 0.47 -24.20 29.14
CA GLY A 49 0.86 -24.68 27.81
C GLY A 49 -0.09 -24.20 26.72
N LEU A 50 -1.40 -24.27 26.96
CA LEU A 50 -2.43 -23.83 26.01
C LEU A 50 -2.36 -22.33 25.72
N ILE A 51 -2.16 -21.50 26.74
CA ILE A 51 -2.01 -20.04 26.57
C ILE A 51 -0.80 -19.73 25.71
N LYS A 52 0.33 -20.41 25.97
CA LYS A 52 1.56 -20.23 25.19
C LYS A 52 1.37 -20.64 23.73
N GLU A 53 0.70 -21.77 23.49
CA GLU A 53 0.37 -22.23 22.14
C GLU A 53 -0.54 -21.25 21.39
N ASN A 54 -1.57 -20.75 22.06
CA ASN A 54 -2.52 -19.81 21.46
C ASN A 54 -1.87 -18.47 21.12
N ASN A 55 -1.06 -17.92 22.04
CA ASN A 55 -0.32 -16.69 21.79
C ASN A 55 0.65 -16.86 20.62
N PHE A 56 1.38 -17.98 20.55
CA PHE A 56 2.26 -18.27 19.42
C PHE A 56 1.49 -18.31 18.08
N LYS A 57 0.33 -18.98 18.06
CA LYS A 57 -0.54 -19.02 16.87
C LYS A 57 -0.99 -17.63 16.46
N GLN A 58 -1.48 -16.82 17.39
CA GLN A 58 -1.93 -15.45 17.12
C GLN A 58 -0.81 -14.57 16.59
N ASN A 59 0.38 -14.66 17.20
CA ASN A 59 1.56 -13.90 16.78
C ASN A 59 1.99 -14.27 15.35
N VAL A 60 2.03 -15.57 15.03
CA VAL A 60 2.36 -16.04 13.67
C VAL A 60 1.31 -15.59 12.66
N THR A 61 0.02 -15.69 12.99
CA THR A 61 -1.05 -15.24 12.11
C THR A 61 -0.98 -13.72 11.86
N ALA A 62 -0.72 -12.92 12.89
CA ALA A 62 -0.54 -11.47 12.75
C ALA A 62 0.69 -11.14 11.88
N PHE A 63 1.83 -11.76 12.16
CA PHE A 63 3.05 -11.60 11.38
C PHE A 63 2.83 -11.92 9.89
N VAL A 64 2.19 -13.06 9.58
CA VAL A 64 1.89 -13.47 8.19
C VAL A 64 0.89 -12.52 7.53
N ALA A 65 -0.08 -11.98 8.27
CA ALA A 65 -1.03 -11.02 7.73
C ALA A 65 -0.35 -9.71 7.33
N ASP A 66 0.55 -9.19 8.17
CA ASP A 66 1.25 -7.92 7.92
C ASP A 66 2.36 -8.06 6.87
N HIS A 67 2.97 -9.24 6.76
CA HIS A 67 4.03 -9.53 5.78
C HIS A 67 3.55 -10.35 4.59
N LYS A 68 2.23 -10.37 4.34
CA LYS A 68 1.62 -11.19 3.28
C LYS A 68 2.20 -10.85 1.90
N THR A 69 2.44 -9.58 1.63
CA THR A 69 3.04 -9.07 0.40
C THR A 69 4.18 -8.14 0.77
N PHE A 70 5.35 -8.34 0.17
CA PHE A 70 6.53 -7.50 0.34
C PHE A 70 7.21 -7.27 -1.02
N GLU A 71 8.17 -6.36 -1.10
CA GLU A 71 8.72 -5.85 -2.38
C GLU A 71 9.20 -6.92 -3.36
N ARG A 72 9.59 -8.11 -2.88
CA ARG A 72 10.21 -9.17 -3.70
C ARG A 72 9.46 -10.51 -3.67
N GLY A 73 8.28 -10.57 -3.05
CA GLY A 73 7.52 -11.81 -2.95
C GLY A 73 6.29 -11.72 -2.05
N TYR A 74 5.67 -12.87 -1.82
CA TYR A 74 4.49 -12.98 -0.98
C TYR A 74 4.49 -14.31 -0.22
N ILE A 75 3.90 -14.30 0.98
CA ILE A 75 3.66 -15.51 1.76
C ILE A 75 2.37 -16.13 1.26
N TYR A 76 2.44 -17.32 0.67
CA TYR A 76 1.27 -18.00 0.10
C TYR A 76 0.65 -19.02 1.05
N ASP A 77 1.47 -19.58 1.95
CA ASP A 77 1.02 -20.56 2.93
C ASP A 77 1.88 -20.50 4.20
N TYR A 78 1.32 -20.96 5.31
CA TYR A 78 2.04 -21.14 6.56
C TYR A 78 1.48 -22.31 7.36
N SER A 79 2.38 -23.00 8.06
CA SER A 79 2.01 -24.11 8.95
C SER A 79 2.61 -23.91 10.34
N ILE A 80 1.85 -24.32 11.36
CA ILE A 80 2.25 -24.20 12.76
C ILE A 80 2.26 -25.59 13.39
N ASP A 81 3.44 -26.09 13.73
CA ASP A 81 3.64 -27.34 14.46
C ASP A 81 3.74 -27.06 15.96
N THR A 82 2.68 -27.35 16.69
CA THR A 82 2.60 -27.18 18.14
C THR A 82 3.04 -28.42 18.92
N ARG A 83 3.27 -29.57 18.24
CA ARG A 83 3.68 -30.83 18.86
C ARG A 83 5.19 -30.90 19.08
N LYS A 84 5.99 -30.33 18.17
CA LYS A 84 7.48 -30.37 18.22
C LYS A 84 8.09 -29.02 18.60
N GLY A 85 7.67 -28.48 19.74
CA GLY A 85 8.32 -27.30 20.33
C GLY A 85 7.96 -25.97 19.67
N MET A 86 6.71 -25.84 19.19
CA MET A 86 6.10 -24.62 18.62
C MET A 86 6.94 -24.00 17.50
N LYS A 87 6.89 -24.59 16.30
CA LYS A 87 7.56 -24.05 15.12
C LYS A 87 6.55 -23.58 14.08
N ALA A 88 6.77 -22.40 13.54
CA ALA A 88 6.08 -21.88 12.38
C ALA A 88 6.95 -22.11 11.14
N THR A 89 6.34 -22.56 10.05
CA THR A 89 6.99 -22.60 8.74
C THR A 89 6.19 -21.73 7.79
N ILE A 90 6.82 -20.71 7.22
CA ILE A 90 6.22 -19.87 6.19
C ILE A 90 6.74 -20.28 4.82
N HIS A 91 5.84 -20.27 3.84
CA HIS A 91 6.14 -20.59 2.47
C HIS A 91 6.05 -19.34 1.62
N ILE A 92 7.18 -19.01 0.98
CA ILE A 92 7.34 -17.77 0.22
C ILE A 92 7.48 -18.11 -1.26
N ALA A 93 6.80 -17.33 -2.09
CA ALA A 93 6.88 -17.35 -3.53
C ALA A 93 7.27 -15.94 -4.04
N GLY A 94 8.13 -15.88 -5.06
CA GLY A 94 8.66 -14.62 -5.59
C GLY A 94 10.11 -14.76 -6.04
N ALA A 95 10.84 -13.65 -6.04
CA ALA A 95 12.28 -13.66 -6.29
C ALA A 95 13.02 -14.34 -5.11
N THR A 96 14.16 -14.97 -5.38
CA THR A 96 15.02 -15.54 -4.34
C THR A 96 15.34 -14.49 -3.28
N LEU A 97 15.15 -14.83 -2.01
CA LEU A 97 15.40 -13.91 -0.91
C LEU A 97 16.91 -13.75 -0.74
N THR A 98 17.39 -12.51 -0.69
CA THR A 98 18.75 -12.25 -0.26
C THR A 98 18.88 -12.58 1.23
N PRO A 99 20.08 -12.96 1.72
CA PRO A 99 20.32 -13.21 3.13
C PRO A 99 19.90 -12.04 4.04
N GLU A 100 20.05 -10.80 3.56
CA GLU A 100 19.63 -9.57 4.25
C GLU A 100 18.13 -9.53 4.49
N ILE A 101 17.32 -9.75 3.45
CA ILE A 101 15.84 -9.74 3.58
C ILE A 101 15.37 -10.85 4.49
N LYS A 102 16.03 -12.01 4.44
CA LYS A 102 15.73 -13.12 5.34
C LYS A 102 16.01 -12.75 6.79
N ALA A 103 17.14 -12.09 7.06
CA ALA A 103 17.49 -11.61 8.40
C ALA A 103 16.49 -10.54 8.88
N ASP A 104 16.08 -9.61 8.01
CA ASP A 104 15.09 -8.59 8.35
C ASP A 104 13.71 -9.19 8.66
N MET A 105 13.27 -10.19 7.89
CA MET A 105 12.01 -10.91 8.18
C MET A 105 12.09 -11.67 9.51
N LEU A 106 13.23 -12.28 9.83
CA LEU A 106 13.45 -12.96 11.11
C LEU A 106 13.48 -11.96 12.27
N ALA A 107 14.12 -10.81 12.10
CA ALA A 107 14.14 -9.73 13.09
C ALA A 107 12.72 -9.17 13.34
N SER A 108 11.97 -8.91 12.26
CA SER A 108 10.56 -8.50 12.35
C SER A 108 9.73 -9.54 13.09
N ALA A 109 9.90 -10.83 12.81
CA ALA A 109 9.18 -11.90 13.53
C ALA A 109 9.43 -11.89 15.05
N VAL A 110 10.64 -11.52 15.49
CA VAL A 110 10.97 -11.36 16.92
C VAL A 110 10.15 -10.24 17.56
N GLU A 111 9.85 -9.15 16.84
CA GLU A 111 8.98 -8.08 17.33
C GLU A 111 7.54 -8.56 17.58
N TYR A 112 7.06 -9.53 16.80
CA TYR A 112 5.77 -10.20 17.01
C TYR A 112 5.84 -11.25 18.13
N GLY A 113 6.97 -11.42 18.81
CA GLY A 113 7.16 -12.43 19.86
C GLY A 113 7.32 -13.86 19.31
N ILE A 114 7.79 -14.00 18.06
CA ILE A 114 8.15 -15.27 17.44
C ILE A 114 9.69 -15.37 17.49
N PRO A 115 10.27 -16.24 18.32
CA PRO A 115 11.72 -16.38 18.37
C PRO A 115 12.28 -16.87 17.02
N GLU A 116 13.48 -16.42 16.67
CA GLU A 116 14.14 -16.74 15.40
C GLU A 116 14.26 -18.26 15.16
N ASP A 117 14.55 -19.04 16.21
CA ASP A 117 14.65 -20.52 16.13
C ASP A 117 13.31 -21.23 15.88
N LYS A 118 12.20 -20.49 16.03
CA LYS A 118 10.83 -20.98 15.85
C LYS A 118 10.23 -20.62 14.51
N LEU A 119 10.84 -19.74 13.73
CA LEU A 119 10.39 -19.40 12.38
C LEU A 119 11.30 -20.04 11.33
N SER A 120 10.72 -20.93 10.52
CA SER A 120 11.40 -21.53 9.37
C SER A 120 10.86 -20.93 8.08
N ILE A 121 11.77 -20.43 7.25
CA ILE A 121 11.42 -19.85 5.95
C ILE A 121 11.77 -20.87 4.88
N LYS A 122 10.73 -21.39 4.21
CA LYS A 122 10.89 -22.27 3.06
C LYS A 122 10.61 -21.48 1.78
N GLU A 123 11.67 -21.31 1.00
CA GLU A 123 11.61 -20.74 -0.33
C GLU A 123 11.28 -21.87 -1.31
N HIS A 124 10.22 -21.72 -2.10
CA HIS A 124 9.96 -22.63 -3.21
C HIS A 124 10.40 -21.95 -4.50
N ASN A 125 11.51 -22.43 -5.08
CA ASN A 125 11.91 -22.01 -6.41
C ASN A 125 10.81 -22.45 -7.39
N MET A 126 10.01 -21.51 -7.88
CA MET A 126 8.98 -21.73 -8.92
C MET A 126 9.57 -22.17 -10.29
N PHE A 127 10.85 -22.54 -10.33
CA PHE A 127 11.63 -22.93 -11.50
C PHE A 127 11.97 -24.43 -11.55
N SER A 128 11.53 -25.25 -10.60
CA SER A 128 11.65 -26.71 -10.71
C SER A 128 10.46 -27.31 -11.46
N GLU A 129 10.74 -28.21 -12.41
CA GLU A 129 9.79 -28.91 -13.29
C GLU A 129 8.69 -29.74 -12.56
N GLU A 130 8.79 -29.92 -11.25
CA GLU A 130 7.87 -30.72 -10.41
C GLU A 130 6.73 -29.88 -9.79
N ALA A 131 6.32 -28.79 -10.45
CA ALA A 131 5.28 -27.91 -9.94
C ALA A 131 3.86 -28.51 -10.08
N ASN A 132 3.08 -28.52 -9.00
CA ASN A 132 1.70 -29.05 -8.97
C ASN A 132 0.73 -28.25 -9.87
N GLN A 133 -0.42 -28.83 -10.22
CA GLN A 133 -1.43 -28.19 -11.08
C GLN A 133 -1.89 -26.81 -10.57
N SER A 134 -2.00 -26.66 -9.25
CA SER A 134 -2.34 -25.38 -8.59
C SER A 134 -1.25 -24.31 -8.82
N GLU A 135 0.03 -24.69 -8.82
CA GLU A 135 1.16 -23.78 -9.02
C GLU A 135 1.23 -23.27 -10.47
N ARG A 136 0.89 -24.11 -11.45
CA ARG A 136 0.77 -23.71 -12.87
C ARG A 136 -0.36 -22.69 -13.08
N LEU A 137 -1.50 -22.89 -12.42
CA LEU A 137 -2.62 -21.94 -12.47
C LEU A 137 -2.25 -20.61 -11.84
N MET A 138 -1.56 -20.63 -10.70
CA MET A 138 -1.10 -19.39 -10.05
C MET A 138 -0.07 -18.66 -10.91
N ARG A 139 0.90 -19.36 -11.51
CA ARG A 139 1.84 -18.78 -12.48
C ARG A 139 1.12 -18.08 -13.63
N GLY A 140 0.08 -18.71 -14.20
CA GLY A 140 -0.72 -18.11 -15.27
C GLY A 140 -1.50 -16.86 -14.84
N ILE A 141 -1.87 -16.76 -13.56
CA ILE A 141 -2.49 -15.55 -13.00
C ILE A 141 -1.42 -14.45 -12.86
N TYR A 142 -0.25 -14.75 -12.30
CA TYR A 142 0.84 -13.77 -12.16
C TYR A 142 1.34 -13.22 -13.49
N GLU A 143 1.64 -14.09 -14.46
CA GLU A 143 2.09 -13.67 -15.79
C GLU A 143 1.06 -12.75 -16.47
N ARG A 144 -0.24 -13.03 -16.28
CA ARG A 144 -1.32 -12.17 -16.77
C ARG A 144 -1.41 -10.85 -16.02
N THR A 145 -1.33 -10.88 -14.69
CA THR A 145 -1.40 -9.67 -13.84
C THR A 145 -0.21 -8.75 -14.09
N ASP A 146 1.01 -9.27 -14.16
CA ASP A 146 2.21 -8.48 -14.46
C ASP A 146 2.16 -7.91 -15.88
N ALA A 147 1.68 -8.69 -16.85
CA ALA A 147 1.49 -8.19 -18.22
C ALA A 147 0.44 -7.08 -18.27
N GLU A 148 -0.68 -7.23 -17.55
CA GLU A 148 -1.73 -6.21 -17.47
C GLU A 148 -1.23 -4.95 -16.75
N LEU A 149 -0.49 -5.11 -15.67
CA LEU A 149 0.09 -4.02 -14.89
C LEU A 149 1.09 -3.22 -15.74
N ASN A 150 2.01 -3.89 -16.43
CA ASN A 150 2.95 -3.26 -17.35
C ASN A 150 2.24 -2.51 -18.49
N ARG A 151 1.16 -3.08 -19.03
CA ARG A 151 0.34 -2.43 -20.06
C ARG A 151 -0.32 -1.16 -19.53
N LYS A 152 -0.87 -1.19 -18.32
CA LYS A 152 -1.47 -0.02 -17.67
C LYS A 152 -0.41 1.05 -17.38
N GLU A 153 0.76 0.66 -16.91
CA GLU A 153 1.86 1.58 -16.63
C GLU A 153 2.38 2.29 -17.89
N LEU A 154 2.48 1.57 -19.02
CA LEU A 154 2.78 2.18 -20.32
C LEU A 154 1.69 3.16 -20.76
N GLN A 155 0.42 2.81 -20.55
CA GLN A 155 -0.70 3.69 -20.88
C GLN A 155 -0.72 4.96 -20.01
N ILE A 156 -0.44 4.83 -18.70
CA ILE A 156 -0.33 5.97 -17.79
C ILE A 156 0.79 6.91 -18.25
N ARG A 157 2.00 6.39 -18.49
CA ARG A 157 3.12 7.21 -18.99
C ARG A 157 2.80 7.91 -20.30
N GLN A 158 2.07 7.24 -21.20
CA GLN A 158 1.63 7.85 -22.44
C GLN A 158 0.64 8.99 -22.19
N LEU A 159 -0.35 8.80 -21.31
CA LEU A 159 -1.33 9.82 -20.95
C LEU A 159 -0.68 11.01 -20.22
N GLU A 160 0.23 10.76 -19.29
CA GLU A 160 1.00 11.81 -18.60
C GLU A 160 1.84 12.63 -19.58
N SER A 161 2.49 11.97 -20.54
CA SER A 161 3.22 12.65 -21.61
C SER A 161 2.30 13.54 -22.46
N GLN A 162 1.12 13.07 -22.81
CA GLN A 162 0.11 13.86 -23.54
C GLN A 162 -0.39 15.05 -22.71
N LEU A 163 -0.67 14.87 -21.42
CA LEU A 163 -1.08 15.95 -20.52
C LEU A 163 0.02 17.00 -20.37
N ASN A 164 1.27 16.58 -20.15
CA ASN A 164 2.42 17.49 -20.07
C ASN A 164 2.63 18.26 -21.38
N ALA A 165 2.41 17.63 -22.54
CA ALA A 165 2.46 18.31 -23.84
C ALA A 165 1.36 19.38 -23.96
N ILE A 166 0.15 19.11 -23.44
CA ILE A 166 -0.96 20.08 -23.40
C ILE A 166 -0.62 21.23 -22.45
N SER A 167 -0.24 20.93 -21.21
CA SER A 167 0.07 21.95 -20.19
C SER A 167 1.26 22.83 -20.56
N SER A 168 2.32 22.26 -21.16
CA SER A 168 3.46 23.06 -21.64
C SER A 168 3.11 23.96 -22.83
N SER A 169 2.03 23.66 -23.56
CA SER A 169 1.53 24.48 -24.66
C SER A 169 0.52 25.56 -24.22
N GLU A 170 0.13 25.56 -22.95
CA GLU A 170 -0.81 26.51 -22.37
C GLU A 170 -0.25 27.93 -22.38
N ILE A 171 -1.08 28.88 -22.81
CA ILE A 171 -0.68 30.28 -22.90
C ILE A 171 -0.96 30.94 -21.55
N PRO A 172 0.01 31.61 -20.92
CA PRO A 172 -0.22 32.33 -19.66
C PRO A 172 -1.01 33.63 -19.92
N TYR A 173 -2.32 33.49 -20.17
CA TYR A 173 -3.21 34.57 -20.64
C TYR A 173 -3.15 35.82 -19.77
N LEU A 174 -3.28 35.66 -18.45
CA LEU A 174 -3.32 36.79 -17.52
C LEU A 174 -1.99 37.54 -17.48
N GLN A 175 -0.89 36.80 -17.30
CA GLN A 175 0.45 37.39 -17.20
C GLN A 175 0.84 38.14 -18.47
N VAL A 176 0.60 37.55 -19.65
CA VAL A 176 0.87 38.21 -20.94
C VAL A 176 0.00 39.44 -21.10
N THR A 177 -1.27 39.38 -20.70
CA THR A 177 -2.18 40.53 -20.80
C THR A 177 -1.77 41.68 -19.87
N GLU A 178 -1.29 41.39 -18.66
CA GLU A 178 -0.74 42.41 -17.75
C GLU A 178 0.52 43.08 -18.33
N GLU A 179 1.45 42.28 -18.87
CA GLU A 179 2.65 42.77 -19.54
C GLU A 179 2.30 43.66 -20.75
N VAL A 180 1.33 43.24 -21.58
CA VAL A 180 0.84 44.00 -22.74
C VAL A 180 0.17 45.30 -22.31
N LYS A 181 -0.70 45.28 -21.29
CA LYS A 181 -1.38 46.48 -20.78
C LYS A 181 -0.39 47.55 -20.30
N SER A 182 0.73 47.12 -19.69
CA SER A 182 1.79 48.02 -19.23
C SER A 182 2.52 48.71 -20.41
N GLN A 183 2.79 47.97 -21.49
CA GLN A 183 3.53 48.47 -22.65
C GLN A 183 2.66 49.15 -23.71
N TYR A 184 1.39 48.76 -23.81
CA TYR A 184 0.41 49.18 -24.81
C TYR A 184 -0.93 49.52 -24.14
N PRO A 185 -1.02 50.64 -23.40
CA PRO A 185 -2.23 51.02 -22.67
C PRO A 185 -3.45 51.28 -23.58
N GLU A 186 -3.24 51.44 -24.89
CA GLU A 186 -4.32 51.55 -25.88
C GLU A 186 -5.08 50.22 -26.15
N ILE A 187 -4.52 49.07 -25.74
CA ILE A 187 -5.15 47.75 -25.88
C ILE A 187 -6.08 47.52 -24.68
N GLN A 188 -7.38 47.35 -24.98
CA GLN A 188 -8.41 47.13 -23.97
C GLN A 188 -8.64 45.64 -23.68
N GLU A 189 -8.64 44.82 -24.73
CA GLU A 189 -8.82 43.37 -24.64
C GLU A 189 -7.82 42.67 -25.57
N LEU A 190 -7.33 41.51 -25.13
CA LEU A 190 -6.41 40.67 -25.88
C LEU A 190 -7.00 39.26 -25.98
N TYR A 191 -7.24 38.80 -27.20
CA TYR A 191 -7.67 37.43 -27.46
C TYR A 191 -6.48 36.63 -27.97
N LEU A 192 -6.14 35.54 -27.29
CA LEU A 192 -5.05 34.65 -27.64
C LEU A 192 -5.64 33.27 -27.92
N THR A 193 -5.40 32.72 -29.12
CA THR A 193 -5.88 31.38 -29.44
C THR A 193 -4.93 30.66 -30.39
N ARG A 194 -4.73 29.36 -30.19
CA ARG A 194 -3.99 28.51 -31.12
C ARG A 194 -4.96 28.03 -32.19
N GLY A 195 -4.61 28.23 -33.44
CA GLY A 195 -5.41 27.81 -34.58
C GLY A 195 -4.54 27.40 -35.75
N ALA A 196 -5.12 27.43 -36.95
CA ALA A 196 -4.39 27.25 -38.18
C ALA A 196 -4.87 28.25 -39.24
N ALA A 197 -3.91 28.81 -39.97
CA ALA A 197 -4.17 29.47 -41.23
C ALA A 197 -4.21 28.39 -42.32
N VAL A 198 -5.37 28.22 -42.95
CA VAL A 198 -5.55 27.28 -44.05
C VAL A 198 -5.59 28.07 -45.35
N GLU A 199 -4.66 27.77 -46.25
CA GLU A 199 -4.63 28.36 -47.59
C GLU A 199 -5.85 27.86 -48.39
N THR A 200 -6.62 28.77 -48.99
CA THR A 200 -7.86 28.42 -49.70
C THR A 200 -7.63 27.59 -50.95
N ASP A 201 -6.47 27.78 -51.61
CA ASP A 201 -6.19 27.18 -52.91
C ASP A 201 -5.52 25.81 -52.76
N SER A 202 -4.60 25.68 -51.80
CA SER A 202 -3.82 24.46 -51.57
C SER A 202 -4.37 23.57 -50.45
N LEU A 203 -5.31 24.10 -49.64
CA LEU A 203 -5.78 23.50 -48.38
C LEU A 203 -4.64 23.16 -47.40
N LYS A 204 -3.49 23.83 -47.56
CA LYS A 204 -2.35 23.64 -46.68
C LYS A 204 -2.64 24.26 -45.32
N GLU A 205 -2.58 23.43 -44.27
CA GLU A 205 -2.72 23.85 -42.89
C GLU A 205 -1.37 24.35 -42.34
N ASN A 206 -1.32 25.62 -41.92
CA ASN A 206 -0.20 26.18 -41.19
C ASN A 206 -0.66 26.57 -39.78
N ARG A 207 -0.23 25.82 -38.76
CA ARG A 207 -0.58 26.10 -37.36
C ARG A 207 -0.01 27.45 -36.93
N CYS A 208 -0.82 28.26 -36.25
CA CYS A 208 -0.42 29.59 -35.80
C CYS A 208 -1.02 29.95 -34.45
N LEU A 209 -0.35 30.87 -33.75
CA LEU A 209 -0.96 31.58 -32.62
C LEU A 209 -1.60 32.87 -33.13
N LEU A 210 -2.92 32.94 -33.06
CA LEU A 210 -3.67 34.14 -33.41
C LEU A 210 -3.82 35.03 -32.17
N VAL A 211 -3.46 36.29 -32.34
CA VAL A 211 -3.60 37.33 -31.33
C VAL A 211 -4.45 38.46 -31.88
N VAL A 212 -5.60 38.72 -31.25
CA VAL A 212 -6.49 39.82 -31.64
C VAL A 212 -6.45 40.87 -30.55
N ALA A 213 -5.96 42.06 -30.87
CA ALA A 213 -5.90 43.19 -29.94
C ALA A 213 -7.05 44.14 -30.22
N LYS A 214 -7.98 44.28 -29.27
CA LYS A 214 -9.06 45.27 -29.34
C LYS A 214 -8.56 46.61 -28.83
N THR A 215 -8.58 47.61 -29.69
CA THR A 215 -8.03 48.95 -29.43
C THR A 215 -9.07 50.02 -29.77
N ALA A 216 -9.08 51.12 -29.03
CA ALA A 216 -10.00 52.24 -29.30
C ALA A 216 -9.69 52.97 -30.63
N ALA A 217 -8.42 52.97 -31.03
CA ALA A 217 -7.95 53.45 -32.32
C ALA A 217 -6.98 52.41 -32.91
N PRO A 218 -6.91 52.24 -34.24
CA PRO A 218 -6.03 51.26 -34.86
C PRO A 218 -4.56 51.48 -34.48
N LEU A 219 -3.88 50.41 -34.08
CA LEU A 219 -2.43 50.43 -33.84
C LEU A 219 -1.70 50.77 -35.14
N SER A 220 -0.70 51.64 -35.05
CA SER A 220 0.23 51.85 -36.16
C SER A 220 0.93 50.54 -36.53
N ALA A 221 1.24 50.35 -37.82
CA ALA A 221 1.90 49.14 -38.31
C ALA A 221 3.21 48.82 -37.54
N SER A 222 3.98 49.85 -37.18
CA SER A 222 5.20 49.69 -36.39
C SER A 222 4.94 49.15 -34.98
N ARG A 223 3.86 49.60 -34.31
CA ARG A 223 3.49 49.08 -32.98
C ARG A 223 3.00 47.64 -33.03
N SER A 224 2.15 47.30 -34.00
CA SER A 224 1.67 45.93 -34.20
C SER A 224 2.82 44.95 -34.47
N GLN A 225 3.79 45.35 -35.29
CA GLN A 225 4.97 44.53 -35.58
C GLN A 225 5.86 44.31 -34.36
N LYS A 226 6.07 45.35 -33.53
CA LYS A 226 6.81 45.21 -32.27
C LYS A 226 6.11 44.28 -31.28
N LEU A 227 4.78 44.38 -31.16
CA LEU A 227 3.98 43.51 -30.31
C LEU A 227 4.08 42.05 -30.77
N GLN A 228 3.97 41.82 -32.08
CA GLN A 228 4.12 40.48 -32.65
C GLN A 228 5.50 39.88 -32.36
N GLU A 229 6.57 40.65 -32.56
CA GLU A 229 7.93 40.16 -32.32
C GLU A 229 8.19 39.87 -30.83
N TRP A 230 7.70 40.74 -29.95
CA TRP A 230 7.78 40.50 -28.52
C TRP A 230 7.02 39.24 -28.08
N LEU A 231 5.81 39.02 -28.60
CA LEU A 231 5.02 37.82 -28.33
C LEU A 231 5.71 36.54 -28.81
N ARG A 232 6.40 36.59 -29.97
CA ARG A 232 7.18 35.45 -30.47
C ARG A 232 8.26 35.03 -29.49
N ILE A 233 8.97 36.00 -28.92
CA ILE A 233 10.03 35.76 -27.93
C ILE A 233 9.43 35.27 -26.62
N ARG A 234 8.38 35.94 -26.12
CA ARG A 234 7.77 35.68 -24.81
C ARG A 234 7.10 34.31 -24.73
N LEU A 235 6.49 33.87 -25.83
CA LEU A 235 5.78 32.60 -25.94
C LEU A 235 6.62 31.50 -26.60
N ARG A 236 7.85 31.82 -27.03
CA ARG A 236 8.76 30.93 -27.77
C ARG A 236 8.09 30.27 -28.98
N ASP A 237 7.27 31.05 -29.68
CA ASP A 237 6.44 30.59 -30.79
C ASP A 237 6.70 31.52 -31.98
N THR A 238 7.24 31.02 -33.09
CA THR A 238 7.53 31.86 -34.27
C THR A 238 6.29 32.12 -35.13
N THR A 239 5.19 31.40 -34.88
CA THR A 239 3.98 31.40 -35.69
C THR A 239 2.95 32.45 -35.26
N VAL A 240 3.30 33.33 -34.32
CA VAL A 240 2.40 34.38 -33.83
C VAL A 240 2.02 35.35 -34.94
N VAL A 241 0.72 35.60 -35.07
CA VAL A 241 0.12 36.59 -35.97
C VAL A 241 -0.76 37.52 -35.15
N VAL A 242 -0.49 38.82 -35.21
CA VAL A 242 -1.27 39.86 -34.53
C VAL A 242 -2.24 40.49 -35.52
N LEU A 243 -3.54 40.44 -35.22
CA LEU A 243 -4.58 41.17 -35.92
C LEU A 243 -5.07 42.34 -35.06
N ASN A 244 -5.14 43.52 -35.68
CA ASN A 244 -5.84 44.67 -35.14
C ASN A 244 -7.08 44.90 -36.01
N PRO A 245 -8.27 44.42 -35.58
CA PRO A 245 -9.51 44.73 -36.28
C PRO A 245 -9.80 46.23 -36.16
N ARG A 246 -10.09 46.85 -37.30
CA ARG A 246 -10.45 48.29 -37.40
C ARG A 246 -11.69 48.63 -36.61
#